data_AF-A0A7C1I5Y0-F1
#
_entry.id   AF-A0A7C1I5Y0-F1
#
_cell.length_a   1.000
_cell.length_b   1.000
_cell.length_c   1.000
_cell.angle_alpha   90.00
_cell.angle_beta   90.00
_cell.angle_gamma   90.00
#
_symmetry.space_group_name_H-M   'P 1'
#
loop_
_entity.id
_entity.type
_entity.pdbx_description
1 polymer ?
#
loop_
_entity_poly.entity_id
_entity_poly.type
_entity_poly.pdbx_seq_one_letter_code
_entity_poly.pdbx_strand_id
1 'polypeptide(L)'
;MTTGKVYLVGAGPGDTGLITVKGLECLRRADCVIYDGLANAALLEYMRPGAEAVNVRKRTGDHPVKQYQINTLIVEKAKQGHCVVRLKGGDPCLFGRAAEEVRACATAGIPFEIVPGVTSGMAAAAYAGLFLTDRDKASAAAFVTGREAEGKCDSDLDWASLAAFRGTVVFYMAMGTLRQIAHRLIEQGKDRQTPVAVVHQATLPQQRIVEGALADIADRCDAAQVAAPSIVIIGPVAQSDPAANWFMNQPLFGKRVLVTRDVEGNRKLARLLAAVGAEPIAFDGIEVVNLAHRPDVRRILTEIGSYDWVIFTSANGVSAAFEGLAGFGRDARAFSSAQVACIGAQTAQRLRLYGITADFIPSAFTSAAMAEELIQQDSLDGKKILLLRSEIA
;
A
#
# COMPACT_ATOMS: atom_id res chain seq x y z
N MET A 1 33.35 -2.55 -10.90
CA MET A 1 32.09 -2.58 -10.14
C MET A 1 30.96 -2.31 -11.12
N THR A 2 29.92 -3.14 -11.16
CA THR A 2 28.77 -2.95 -12.05
C THR A 2 27.88 -1.84 -11.50
N THR A 3 27.69 -0.77 -12.28
CA THR A 3 26.77 0.32 -11.93
C THR A 3 25.34 -0.20 -11.92
N GLY A 4 24.58 0.18 -10.89
CA GLY A 4 23.18 -0.15 -10.73
C GLY A 4 22.26 0.66 -11.66
N LYS A 5 20.95 0.52 -11.47
CA LYS A 5 19.91 1.19 -12.28
C LYS A 5 18.89 1.87 -11.40
N VAL A 6 18.41 3.03 -11.83
CA VAL A 6 17.39 3.83 -11.11
C VAL A 6 16.02 3.68 -11.77
N TYR A 7 14.98 3.44 -10.99
CA TYR A 7 13.59 3.48 -11.43
C TYR A 7 12.88 4.63 -10.72
N LEU A 8 12.35 5.60 -11.47
CA LEU A 8 11.46 6.62 -10.94
C LEU A 8 10.03 6.10 -11.05
N VAL A 9 9.44 5.71 -9.93
CA VAL A 9 8.17 4.99 -9.89
C VAL A 9 7.08 5.85 -9.27
N GLY A 10 5.96 5.99 -9.99
CA GLY A 10 4.75 6.57 -9.46
C GLY A 10 4.05 5.61 -8.48
N ALA A 11 3.91 6.04 -7.23
CA ALA A 11 3.25 5.30 -6.17
C ALA A 11 1.72 5.33 -6.27
N GLY A 12 1.17 6.24 -7.09
CA GLY A 12 -0.25 6.55 -7.07
C GLY A 12 -0.62 7.55 -5.95
N PRO A 13 -1.91 7.88 -5.81
CA PRO A 13 -2.40 8.97 -4.97
C PRO A 13 -2.48 8.64 -3.47
N GLY A 14 -2.43 7.37 -3.09
CA GLY A 14 -2.59 6.92 -1.71
C GLY A 14 -2.97 5.45 -1.62
N ASP A 15 -4.06 5.06 -2.28
CA ASP A 15 -4.48 3.66 -2.39
C ASP A 15 -3.37 2.81 -3.02
N THR A 16 -2.91 1.80 -2.28
CA THR A 16 -1.84 0.90 -2.72
C THR A 16 -2.22 0.07 -3.95
N GLY A 17 -3.53 -0.12 -4.21
CA GLY A 17 -4.03 -0.80 -5.41
C GLY A 17 -3.86 0.01 -6.69
N LEU A 18 -3.56 1.31 -6.59
CA LEU A 18 -3.34 2.20 -7.74
C LEU A 18 -1.88 2.28 -8.18
N ILE A 19 -0.97 1.55 -7.53
CA ILE A 19 0.37 1.34 -8.09
C ILE A 19 0.26 0.51 -9.37
N THR A 20 1.05 0.84 -10.39
CA THR A 20 1.08 0.04 -11.61
C THR A 20 1.74 -1.32 -11.36
N VAL A 21 1.37 -2.34 -12.16
CA VAL A 21 2.00 -3.68 -12.10
C VAL A 21 3.52 -3.58 -12.21
N LYS A 22 4.00 -2.76 -13.15
CA LYS A 22 5.43 -2.49 -13.33
C LYS A 22 6.06 -1.79 -12.13
N GLY A 23 5.36 -0.84 -11.51
CA GLY A 23 5.84 -0.18 -10.29
C GLY A 23 6.02 -1.17 -9.14
N LEU A 24 5.08 -2.10 -9.00
CA LEU A 24 5.14 -3.18 -8.00
C LEU A 24 6.28 -4.17 -8.28
N GLU A 25 6.51 -4.53 -9.54
CA GLU A 25 7.66 -5.35 -9.96
C GLU A 25 9.00 -4.67 -9.66
N CYS A 26 9.10 -3.35 -9.88
CA CYS A 26 10.28 -2.58 -9.52
C CYS A 26 10.55 -2.63 -8.01
N LEU A 27 9.52 -2.45 -7.16
CA LEU A 27 9.67 -2.53 -5.69
C LEU A 27 10.17 -3.90 -5.23
N ARG A 28 9.62 -4.99 -5.80
CA ARG A 28 10.04 -6.37 -5.49
C ARG A 28 11.48 -6.67 -5.87
N ARG A 29 12.08 -5.89 -6.77
CA ARG A 29 13.46 -6.07 -7.25
C ARG A 29 14.45 -5.08 -6.65
N ALA A 30 13.98 -4.06 -5.94
CA ALA A 30 14.81 -2.97 -5.44
C ALA A 30 15.80 -3.45 -4.37
N ASP A 31 17.06 -3.03 -4.47
CA ASP A 31 18.01 -3.12 -3.36
C ASP A 31 17.80 -1.96 -2.38
N CYS A 32 17.36 -0.80 -2.89
CA CYS A 32 17.15 0.43 -2.13
C CYS A 32 15.90 1.16 -2.65
N VAL A 33 14.98 1.52 -1.76
CA VAL A 33 13.80 2.34 -2.07
C VAL A 33 13.92 3.69 -1.39
N ILE A 34 14.00 4.75 -2.18
CA ILE A 34 14.05 6.15 -1.74
C ILE A 34 12.66 6.76 -1.93
N TYR A 35 12.00 7.17 -0.85
CA TYR A 35 10.62 7.63 -0.88
C TYR A 35 10.41 8.90 -0.03
N ASP A 36 9.36 9.67 -0.37
CA ASP A 36 8.93 10.84 0.39
C ASP A 36 7.57 10.63 1.06
N GLY A 37 7.08 11.63 1.77
CA GLY A 37 5.86 11.52 2.58
C GLY A 37 4.54 11.42 1.81
N LEU A 38 4.54 11.59 0.48
CA LEU A 38 3.32 11.43 -0.34
C LEU A 38 3.18 10.02 -0.89
N ALA A 39 4.24 9.22 -0.88
CA ALA A 39 4.15 7.80 -1.19
C ALA A 39 3.63 7.04 0.04
N ASN A 40 2.58 6.24 -0.14
CA ASN A 40 2.04 5.43 0.95
C ASN A 40 3.09 4.39 1.41
N ALA A 41 3.49 4.46 2.68
CA ALA A 41 4.51 3.59 3.25
C ALA A 41 4.10 2.10 3.26
N ALA A 42 2.81 1.77 3.17
CA ALA A 42 2.34 0.39 3.03
C ALA A 42 2.86 -0.28 1.73
N LEU A 43 3.24 0.50 0.70
CA LEU A 43 3.88 -0.04 -0.50
C LEU A 43 5.27 -0.65 -0.23
N LEU A 44 5.91 -0.28 0.88
CA LEU A 44 7.23 -0.81 1.25
C LEU A 44 7.16 -2.29 1.69
N GLU A 45 5.97 -2.80 2.04
CA GLU A 45 5.77 -4.23 2.32
C GLU A 45 6.06 -5.14 1.11
N TYR A 46 6.05 -4.58 -0.10
CA TYR A 46 6.35 -5.31 -1.33
C TYR A 46 7.84 -5.31 -1.68
N MET A 47 8.67 -4.64 -0.88
CA MET A 47 10.11 -4.69 -1.03
C MET A 47 10.61 -6.12 -0.78
N ARG A 48 11.68 -6.50 -1.47
CA ARG A 48 12.37 -7.75 -1.14
C ARG A 48 12.93 -7.69 0.30
N PRO A 49 13.03 -8.83 1.00
CA PRO A 49 13.71 -8.90 2.28
C PRO A 49 15.15 -8.35 2.22
N GLY A 50 15.54 -7.57 3.21
CA GLY A 50 16.88 -6.98 3.30
C GLY A 50 17.13 -5.77 2.40
N ALA A 51 16.14 -5.30 1.62
CA ALA A 51 16.25 -4.03 0.91
C ALA A 51 16.21 -2.84 1.87
N GLU A 52 16.98 -1.79 1.56
CA GLU A 52 17.03 -0.57 2.35
C GLU A 52 15.86 0.36 1.98
N ALA A 53 15.13 0.88 2.97
CA ALA A 53 14.12 1.91 2.76
C ALA A 53 14.61 3.25 3.31
N VAL A 54 14.74 4.26 2.46
CA VAL A 54 15.24 5.59 2.82
C VAL A 54 14.13 6.63 2.69
N ASN A 55 13.63 7.10 3.83
CA ASN A 55 12.68 8.20 3.88
C ASN A 55 13.40 9.55 3.81
N VAL A 56 13.23 10.29 2.71
CA VAL A 56 13.89 11.59 2.52
C VAL A 56 13.26 12.73 3.31
N ARG A 57 12.12 12.54 3.98
CA ARG A 57 11.58 13.50 4.95
C ARG A 57 12.14 13.30 6.36
N LYS A 58 12.34 12.06 6.81
CA LYS A 58 12.73 11.75 8.20
C LYS A 58 14.22 11.91 8.50
N ARG A 59 15.09 11.87 7.49
CA ARG A 59 16.56 11.81 7.67
C ARG A 59 17.21 13.10 8.21
N THR A 60 16.48 14.22 8.32
CA THR A 60 17.06 15.54 8.69
C THR A 60 16.23 16.41 9.66
N GLY A 61 15.22 15.86 10.35
CA GLY A 61 14.38 16.65 11.28
C GLY A 61 13.34 17.54 10.55
N ASP A 62 13.00 18.70 11.13
CA ASP A 62 11.94 19.61 10.63
C ASP A 62 12.31 20.39 9.34
N HIS A 63 13.54 20.27 8.85
CA HIS A 63 13.99 20.98 7.66
C HIS A 63 13.85 20.14 6.38
N PRO A 64 13.23 20.67 5.30
CA PRO A 64 13.09 19.96 4.04
C PRO A 64 14.44 19.63 3.43
N VAL A 65 14.65 18.37 3.01
CA VAL A 65 15.83 17.97 2.23
C VAL A 65 15.83 18.74 0.92
N LYS A 66 16.95 19.41 0.61
CA LYS A 66 17.11 20.11 -0.65
C LYS A 66 17.20 19.08 -1.77
N GLN A 67 16.57 19.35 -2.92
CA GLN A 67 16.48 18.37 -4.00
C GLN A 67 17.84 17.86 -4.49
N TYR A 68 18.88 18.68 -4.49
CA TYR A 68 20.22 18.24 -4.88
C TYR A 68 20.72 17.10 -3.99
N GLN A 69 20.37 17.07 -2.70
CA GLN A 69 20.78 16.02 -1.78
C GLN A 69 20.08 14.70 -2.11
N ILE A 70 18.80 14.75 -2.49
CA ILE A 70 18.04 13.59 -2.98
C ILE A 70 18.69 13.06 -4.26
N ASN A 71 19.01 13.95 -5.20
CA ASN A 71 19.65 13.59 -6.45
C ASN A 71 21.01 12.92 -6.22
N THR A 72 21.83 13.48 -5.33
CA THR A 72 23.12 12.89 -4.94
C THR A 72 22.94 11.51 -4.33
N LEU A 73 22.00 11.33 -3.40
CA LEU A 73 21.71 10.04 -2.78
C LEU A 73 21.30 8.97 -3.80
N ILE A 74 20.42 9.32 -4.75
CA ILE A 74 20.00 8.41 -5.82
C ILE A 74 21.22 7.92 -6.62
N VAL A 75 22.08 8.85 -7.03
CA VAL A 75 23.29 8.56 -7.81
C VAL A 75 24.28 7.72 -7.00
N GLU A 76 24.51 8.05 -5.73
CA GLU A 76 25.42 7.31 -4.84
C GLU A 76 24.98 5.85 -4.67
N LYS A 77 23.69 5.61 -4.38
CA LYS A 77 23.16 4.25 -4.25
C LYS A 77 23.29 3.47 -5.56
N ALA A 78 23.02 4.09 -6.70
CA ALA A 78 23.20 3.43 -7.99
C ALA A 78 24.68 3.12 -8.29
N LYS A 79 25.62 3.99 -7.90
CA LYS A 79 27.07 3.73 -8.05
C LYS A 79 27.56 2.57 -7.19
N GLN A 80 26.87 2.26 -6.09
CA GLN A 80 27.13 1.08 -5.26
C GLN A 80 26.63 -0.23 -5.91
N GLY A 81 26.03 -0.16 -7.11
CA GLY A 81 25.51 -1.32 -7.83
C GLY A 81 24.05 -1.64 -7.53
N HIS A 82 23.37 -0.81 -6.74
CA HIS A 82 21.98 -1.06 -6.35
C HIS A 82 20.98 -0.81 -7.49
N CYS A 83 19.97 -1.67 -7.57
CA CYS A 83 18.68 -1.38 -8.15
C CYS A 83 17.94 -0.41 -7.22
N VAL A 84 17.92 0.87 -7.60
CA VAL A 84 17.32 1.95 -6.80
C VAL A 84 15.92 2.24 -7.32
N VAL A 85 14.93 2.25 -6.43
CA VAL A 85 13.59 2.77 -6.73
C VAL A 85 13.41 4.10 -6.04
N ARG A 86 13.24 5.18 -6.82
CA ARG A 86 12.74 6.47 -6.34
C ARG A 86 11.21 6.44 -6.41
N LEU A 87 10.57 6.12 -5.29
CA LEU A 87 9.12 6.02 -5.17
C LEU A 87 8.52 7.41 -4.86
N LYS A 88 7.59 7.87 -5.68
CA LYS A 88 7.04 9.25 -5.64
C LYS A 88 5.52 9.22 -5.61
N GLY A 89 4.89 10.02 -4.77
CA GLY A 89 3.42 10.15 -4.76
C GLY A 89 2.87 10.59 -6.12
N GLY A 90 1.74 10.02 -6.52
CA GLY A 90 1.10 10.27 -7.81
C GLY A 90 1.93 9.74 -8.98
N ASP A 91 2.19 10.62 -9.95
CA ASP A 91 3.00 10.34 -11.14
C ASP A 91 4.35 11.10 -11.07
N PRO A 92 5.49 10.48 -11.42
CA PRO A 92 6.79 11.15 -11.37
C PRO A 92 6.90 12.40 -12.24
N CYS A 93 6.21 12.42 -13.38
CA CYS A 93 6.34 13.42 -14.43
C CYS A 93 5.38 14.60 -14.27
N LEU A 94 4.34 14.50 -13.44
CA LEU A 94 3.42 15.61 -13.18
C LEU A 94 3.71 16.27 -11.82
N PHE A 95 4.31 17.45 -11.83
CA PHE A 95 4.71 18.23 -10.65
C PHE A 95 5.62 17.48 -9.64
N GLY A 96 6.17 16.32 -10.03
CA GLY A 96 6.99 15.47 -9.18
C GLY A 96 8.49 15.74 -9.23
N ARG A 97 8.97 16.70 -10.03
CA ARG A 97 10.41 17.01 -10.21
C ARG A 97 11.28 15.88 -10.80
N ALA A 98 10.67 14.90 -11.48
CA ALA A 98 11.42 13.81 -12.12
C ALA A 98 12.50 14.32 -13.10
N ALA A 99 12.26 15.45 -13.78
CA ALA A 99 13.24 16.03 -14.70
C ALA A 99 14.59 16.35 -14.03
N GLU A 100 14.59 16.82 -12.77
CA GLU A 100 15.81 17.12 -12.03
C GLU A 100 16.56 15.83 -11.63
N GLU A 101 15.82 14.82 -11.17
CA GLU A 101 16.36 13.51 -10.76
C GLU A 101 16.93 12.74 -11.97
N VAL A 102 16.24 12.78 -13.11
CA VAL A 102 16.69 12.21 -14.38
C VAL A 102 17.96 12.88 -14.89
N ARG A 103 18.02 14.22 -14.88
CA ARG A 103 19.24 14.95 -15.27
C ARG A 103 20.44 14.54 -14.42
N ALA A 104 20.26 14.42 -13.10
CA ALA A 104 21.33 13.97 -12.22
C ALA A 104 21.82 12.55 -12.57
N CYS A 105 20.91 11.62 -12.87
CA CYS A 105 21.26 10.27 -13.31
C CYS A 105 22.04 10.31 -14.64
N ALA A 106 21.54 11.05 -15.63
CA ALA A 106 22.16 11.19 -16.94
C ALA A 106 23.57 11.78 -16.86
N THR A 107 23.75 12.88 -16.11
CA THR A 107 25.07 13.50 -15.88
C THR A 107 26.05 12.55 -15.20
N ALA A 108 25.57 11.68 -14.31
CA ALA A 108 26.40 10.71 -13.62
C ALA A 108 26.61 9.38 -14.39
N GLY A 109 26.08 9.25 -15.61
CA GLY A 109 26.15 8.02 -16.40
C GLY A 109 25.35 6.85 -15.82
N ILE A 110 24.35 7.13 -14.99
CA ILE A 110 23.51 6.12 -14.34
C ILE A 110 22.32 5.77 -15.25
N PRO A 111 22.13 4.50 -15.63
CA PRO A 111 20.94 4.10 -16.38
C PRO A 111 19.69 4.30 -15.52
N PHE A 112 18.64 4.85 -16.12
CA PHE A 112 17.38 5.09 -15.42
C PHE A 112 16.18 4.69 -16.27
N GLU A 113 15.04 4.52 -15.62
CA GLU A 113 13.76 4.23 -16.24
C GLU A 113 12.64 4.93 -15.47
N ILE A 114 11.66 5.47 -16.20
CA ILE A 114 10.47 6.10 -15.60
C ILE A 114 9.31 5.11 -15.70
N VAL A 115 8.65 4.88 -14.57
CA VAL A 115 7.43 4.07 -14.48
C VAL A 115 6.29 5.02 -14.06
N PRO A 116 5.38 5.35 -14.99
CA PRO A 116 4.26 6.23 -14.71
C PRO A 116 3.36 5.69 -13.59
N GLY A 117 2.65 6.62 -12.93
CA GLY A 117 1.69 6.33 -11.87
C GLY A 117 0.34 6.99 -12.13
N VAL A 118 -0.68 6.56 -11.37
CA VAL A 118 -1.97 7.25 -11.35
C VAL A 118 -1.78 8.61 -10.67
N THR A 119 -1.98 9.69 -11.40
CA THR A 119 -1.82 11.03 -10.86
C THR A 119 -2.97 11.44 -9.94
N SER A 120 -2.67 12.20 -8.87
CA SER A 120 -3.65 12.56 -7.84
C SER A 120 -4.83 13.36 -8.38
N GLY A 121 -4.65 14.20 -9.39
CA GLY A 121 -5.76 14.97 -9.95
C GLY A 121 -6.81 14.11 -10.65
N MET A 122 -6.37 13.09 -11.39
CA MET A 122 -7.26 12.13 -12.03
C MET A 122 -7.95 11.24 -11.00
N ALA A 123 -7.17 10.71 -10.05
CA ALA A 123 -7.72 9.84 -9.01
C ALA A 123 -8.69 10.58 -8.07
N ALA A 124 -8.35 11.80 -7.66
CA ALA A 124 -9.23 12.64 -6.84
C ALA A 124 -10.58 12.84 -7.51
N ALA A 125 -10.60 13.12 -8.81
CA ALA A 125 -11.85 13.25 -9.54
C ALA A 125 -12.63 11.92 -9.55
N ALA A 126 -12.00 10.83 -9.99
CA ALA A 126 -12.64 9.52 -10.10
C ALA A 126 -13.19 8.98 -8.75
N TYR A 127 -12.45 9.19 -7.66
CA TYR A 127 -12.84 8.74 -6.32
C TYR A 127 -13.78 9.72 -5.60
N ALA A 128 -13.98 10.92 -6.15
CA ALA A 128 -15.02 11.86 -5.71
C ALA A 128 -16.30 11.77 -6.57
N GLY A 129 -16.35 10.89 -7.57
CA GLY A 129 -17.46 10.83 -8.52
C GLY A 129 -17.50 12.01 -9.49
N LEU A 130 -16.36 12.67 -9.71
CA LEU A 130 -16.21 13.80 -10.62
C LEU A 130 -15.52 13.34 -11.90
N PHE A 131 -15.99 13.86 -13.04
CA PHE A 131 -15.42 13.55 -14.35
C PHE A 131 -14.74 14.79 -14.89
N LEU A 132 -13.40 14.78 -14.96
CA LEU A 132 -12.62 15.96 -15.39
C LEU A 132 -13.01 16.46 -16.78
N THR A 133 -13.49 15.55 -17.62
CA THR A 133 -14.11 15.85 -18.90
C THR A 133 -15.49 15.21 -18.95
N ASP A 134 -16.44 15.91 -19.54
CA ASP A 134 -17.82 15.50 -19.69
C ASP A 134 -18.33 16.07 -21.02
N ARG A 135 -19.09 15.27 -21.78
CA ARG A 135 -19.52 15.64 -23.14
C ARG A 135 -20.34 16.92 -23.17
N ASP A 136 -21.14 17.15 -22.13
CA ASP A 136 -22.08 18.26 -22.06
C ASP A 136 -21.51 19.44 -21.25
N LYS A 137 -20.58 19.17 -20.33
CA LYS A 137 -20.05 20.18 -19.39
C LYS A 137 -18.63 20.67 -19.69
N ALA A 138 -17.69 19.80 -20.08
CA ALA A 138 -16.29 20.16 -20.27
C ALA A 138 -15.52 19.22 -21.20
N SER A 139 -15.11 19.70 -22.38
CA SER A 139 -14.34 18.90 -23.35
C SER A 139 -12.81 18.92 -23.13
N ALA A 140 -12.33 19.65 -22.12
CA ALA A 140 -10.89 19.80 -21.85
C ALA A 140 -10.61 19.95 -20.36
N ALA A 141 -9.43 19.50 -19.94
CA ALA A 141 -8.93 19.67 -18.58
C ALA A 141 -7.50 20.22 -18.58
N ALA A 142 -7.19 21.14 -17.67
CA ALA A 142 -5.87 21.71 -17.47
C ALA A 142 -5.36 21.37 -16.07
N PHE A 143 -4.13 20.88 -15.97
CA PHE A 143 -3.48 20.60 -14.68
C PHE A 143 -2.48 21.70 -14.36
N VAL A 144 -2.63 22.32 -13.20
CA VAL A 144 -1.89 23.53 -12.81
C VAL A 144 -1.35 23.36 -11.39
N THR A 145 -0.23 23.99 -11.08
CA THR A 145 0.27 24.06 -9.70
C THR A 145 -0.07 25.41 -9.08
N GLY A 146 -0.59 25.39 -7.84
CA GLY A 146 -0.87 26.59 -7.06
C GLY A 146 0.35 27.17 -6.35
N ARG A 147 1.52 26.55 -6.47
CA ARG A 147 2.78 27.02 -5.88
C ARG A 147 3.93 26.82 -6.86
N GLU A 148 4.56 27.93 -7.24
CA GLU A 148 5.76 27.94 -8.06
C GLU A 148 7.02 27.77 -7.21
N ALA A 149 8.16 27.50 -7.87
CA ALA A 149 9.44 27.25 -7.19
C ALA A 149 9.86 28.42 -6.27
N GLU A 150 10.51 28.11 -5.15
CA GLU A 150 11.03 29.11 -4.20
C GLU A 150 11.96 30.11 -4.91
N GLY A 151 11.71 31.41 -4.73
CA GLY A 151 12.52 32.50 -5.30
C GLY A 151 11.88 33.26 -6.48
N LYS A 152 10.68 32.89 -6.93
CA LYS A 152 9.92 33.70 -7.89
C LYS A 152 9.03 34.72 -7.17
N CYS A 153 9.21 36.00 -7.50
CA CYS A 153 8.43 37.11 -6.94
C CYS A 153 7.03 37.22 -7.55
N ASP A 154 6.87 36.80 -8.80
CA ASP A 154 5.60 36.76 -9.54
C ASP A 154 5.30 35.35 -10.03
N SER A 155 4.01 35.04 -10.20
CA SER A 155 3.56 33.78 -10.77
C SER A 155 3.61 33.86 -12.29
N ASP A 156 4.31 32.92 -12.94
CA ASP A 156 4.35 32.74 -14.40
C ASP A 156 3.00 32.24 -14.97
N LEU A 157 1.99 31.99 -14.14
CA LEU A 157 0.68 31.55 -14.61
C LEU A 157 -0.05 32.69 -15.33
N ASP A 158 -0.50 32.40 -16.55
CA ASP A 158 -1.43 33.25 -17.27
C ASP A 158 -2.83 33.13 -16.67
N TRP A 159 -3.08 33.95 -15.64
CA TRP A 159 -4.36 33.99 -14.94
C TRP A 159 -5.53 34.37 -15.85
N ALA A 160 -5.29 35.19 -16.88
CA ALA A 160 -6.32 35.58 -17.84
C ALA A 160 -6.77 34.37 -18.68
N SER A 161 -5.81 33.58 -19.19
CA SER A 161 -6.11 32.34 -19.90
C SER A 161 -6.81 31.30 -19.02
N LEU A 162 -6.38 31.14 -17.77
CA LEU A 162 -7.03 30.23 -16.80
C LEU A 162 -8.46 30.68 -16.46
N ALA A 163 -8.69 31.99 -16.36
CA ALA A 163 -10.02 32.55 -16.15
C ALA A 163 -10.92 32.28 -17.37
N ALA A 164 -10.42 32.54 -18.58
CA ALA A 164 -11.15 32.33 -19.83
C ALA A 164 -11.37 30.84 -20.19
N PHE A 165 -10.57 29.92 -19.62
CA PHE A 165 -10.66 28.50 -19.93
C PHE A 165 -12.03 27.91 -19.57
N ARG A 166 -12.77 27.44 -20.59
CA ARG A 166 -14.13 26.89 -20.44
C ARG A 166 -14.19 25.41 -20.02
N GLY A 167 -13.04 24.80 -19.78
CA GLY A 167 -12.94 23.42 -19.28
C GLY A 167 -12.75 23.35 -17.77
N THR A 168 -12.22 22.22 -17.33
CA THR A 168 -11.94 21.94 -15.92
C THR A 168 -10.49 22.28 -15.58
N VAL A 169 -10.25 23.05 -14.53
CA VAL A 169 -8.90 23.34 -14.03
C VAL A 169 -8.64 22.56 -12.76
N VAL A 170 -7.59 21.76 -12.74
CA VAL A 170 -7.18 20.92 -11.63
C VAL A 170 -5.89 21.48 -11.02
N PHE A 171 -6.01 22.05 -9.83
CA PHE A 171 -4.93 22.66 -9.09
C PHE A 171 -4.31 21.69 -8.07
N TYR A 172 -3.00 21.52 -8.18
CA TYR A 172 -2.15 20.83 -7.19
C TYR A 172 -1.51 21.84 -6.25
N MET A 173 -1.18 21.42 -5.02
CA MET A 173 -0.40 22.24 -4.08
C MET A 173 -1.01 23.62 -3.82
N ALA A 174 -2.34 23.74 -3.93
CA ALA A 174 -3.05 25.01 -3.92
C ALA A 174 -3.61 25.40 -2.55
N MET A 175 -3.65 24.50 -1.56
CA MET A 175 -4.33 24.79 -0.28
C MET A 175 -3.80 26.04 0.43
N GLY A 176 -2.48 26.24 0.46
CA GLY A 176 -1.87 27.42 1.09
C GLY A 176 -2.12 28.73 0.32
N THR A 177 -2.55 28.67 -0.94
CA THR A 177 -2.75 29.82 -1.82
C THR A 177 -4.18 29.88 -2.38
N LEU A 178 -5.11 29.03 -1.91
CA LEU A 178 -6.43 28.83 -2.49
C LEU A 178 -7.24 30.13 -2.56
N ARG A 179 -7.20 30.92 -1.48
CA ARG A 179 -7.86 32.23 -1.42
C ARG A 179 -7.33 33.21 -2.48
N GLN A 180 -6.01 33.22 -2.69
CA GLN A 180 -5.35 34.06 -3.69
C GLN A 180 -5.66 33.59 -5.12
N ILE A 181 -5.65 32.27 -5.35
CA ILE A 181 -6.02 31.66 -6.63
C ILE A 181 -7.46 32.04 -7.00
N ALA A 182 -8.40 31.86 -6.07
CA ALA A 182 -9.80 32.22 -6.28
C ALA A 182 -9.97 33.71 -6.59
N HIS A 183 -9.31 34.58 -5.81
CA HIS A 183 -9.35 36.03 -6.03
C HIS A 183 -8.83 36.41 -7.43
N ARG A 184 -7.65 35.92 -7.82
CA ARG A 184 -7.04 36.23 -9.13
C ARG A 184 -7.90 35.76 -10.29
N LEU A 185 -8.49 34.56 -10.21
CA LEU A 185 -9.38 34.07 -11.26
C LEU A 185 -10.63 34.96 -11.39
N ILE A 186 -11.21 35.40 -10.27
CA ILE A 186 -12.37 36.30 -10.26
C ILE A 186 -12.00 37.68 -10.83
N GLU A 187 -10.87 38.24 -10.44
CA GLU A 187 -10.37 39.53 -10.97
C GLU A 187 -10.17 39.49 -12.49
N GLN A 188 -9.74 38.33 -13.01
CA GLN A 188 -9.57 38.09 -14.44
C GLN A 188 -10.87 37.68 -15.16
N GLY A 189 -12.02 37.78 -14.48
CA GLY A 189 -13.34 37.60 -15.08
C GLY A 189 -13.94 36.19 -14.98
N LYS A 190 -13.35 35.28 -14.19
CA LYS A 190 -14.02 34.00 -13.86
C LYS A 190 -15.26 34.28 -13.02
N ASP A 191 -16.37 33.62 -13.33
CA ASP A 191 -17.59 33.75 -12.54
C ASP A 191 -17.34 33.32 -11.09
N ARG A 192 -17.76 34.16 -10.15
CA ARG A 192 -17.72 33.94 -8.69
C ARG A 192 -18.48 32.68 -8.28
N GLN A 193 -19.51 32.31 -9.04
CA GLN A 193 -20.34 31.12 -8.82
C GLN A 193 -19.81 29.86 -9.51
N THR A 194 -18.63 29.94 -10.17
CA THR A 194 -18.01 28.76 -10.79
C THR A 194 -17.87 27.65 -9.74
N PRO A 195 -18.36 26.43 -10.00
CA PRO A 195 -18.27 25.35 -9.02
C PRO A 195 -16.83 24.94 -8.74
N VAL A 196 -16.56 24.59 -7.49
CA VAL A 196 -15.27 24.10 -7.02
C VAL A 196 -15.47 22.91 -6.10
N ALA A 197 -14.65 21.88 -6.26
CA ALA A 197 -14.54 20.75 -5.36
C ALA A 197 -13.09 20.60 -4.88
N VAL A 198 -12.92 20.46 -3.58
CA VAL A 198 -11.63 20.19 -2.93
C VAL A 198 -11.68 18.79 -2.36
N VAL A 199 -10.84 17.91 -2.90
CA VAL A 199 -10.74 16.51 -2.50
C VAL A 199 -9.49 16.34 -1.64
N HIS A 200 -9.70 16.14 -0.34
CA HIS A 200 -8.67 15.91 0.66
C HIS A 200 -8.37 14.42 0.79
N GLN A 201 -7.09 14.06 0.92
CA GLN A 201 -6.65 12.66 1.11
C GLN A 201 -7.30 11.70 0.11
N ALA A 202 -7.29 12.08 -1.18
CA ALA A 202 -7.91 11.32 -2.25
C ALA A 202 -7.51 9.84 -2.20
N THR A 203 -8.48 8.95 -2.42
CA THR A 203 -8.33 7.48 -2.42
C THR A 203 -8.04 6.82 -1.08
N LEU A 204 -7.89 7.59 0.00
CA LEU A 204 -7.70 7.06 1.34
C LEU A 204 -9.03 6.99 2.11
N PRO A 205 -9.15 6.13 3.13
CA PRO A 205 -10.35 6.05 3.98
C PRO A 205 -10.72 7.37 4.66
N GLN A 206 -9.77 8.30 4.81
CA GLN A 206 -9.99 9.63 5.39
C GLN A 206 -10.35 10.67 4.32
N GLN A 207 -10.66 10.25 3.09
CA GLN A 207 -11.03 11.17 2.02
C GLN A 207 -12.19 12.05 2.45
N ARG A 208 -12.08 13.35 2.20
CA ARG A 208 -13.15 14.33 2.44
C ARG A 208 -13.31 15.20 1.21
N ILE A 209 -14.54 15.58 0.92
CA ILE A 209 -14.86 16.47 -0.19
C ILE A 209 -15.50 17.73 0.39
N VAL A 210 -14.96 18.88 0.00
CA VAL A 210 -15.56 20.19 0.26
C VAL A 210 -15.90 20.80 -1.08
N GLU A 211 -17.18 21.01 -1.33
CA GLU A 211 -17.68 21.64 -2.54
C GLU A 211 -18.03 23.10 -2.26
N GLY A 212 -18.20 23.93 -3.27
CA GLY A 212 -18.58 25.33 -3.10
C GLY A 212 -18.48 26.14 -4.37
N ALA A 213 -18.70 27.44 -4.22
CA ALA A 213 -18.47 28.41 -5.27
C ALA A 213 -17.02 28.90 -5.20
N LEU A 214 -16.48 29.35 -6.32
CA LEU A 214 -15.13 29.92 -6.37
C LEU A 214 -14.94 31.05 -5.35
N ALA A 215 -15.99 31.83 -5.10
CA ALA A 215 -15.97 32.93 -4.14
C ALA A 215 -15.85 32.53 -2.66
N ASP A 216 -16.31 31.33 -2.27
CA ASP A 216 -16.41 30.92 -0.86
C ASP A 216 -15.62 29.66 -0.50
N ILE A 217 -15.08 28.94 -1.49
CA ILE A 217 -14.46 27.64 -1.27
C ILE A 217 -13.30 27.67 -0.27
N ALA A 218 -12.52 28.75 -0.23
CA ALA A 218 -11.43 28.90 0.73
C ALA A 218 -11.96 28.93 2.17
N ASP A 219 -12.99 29.74 2.44
CA ASP A 219 -13.62 29.84 3.76
C ASP A 219 -14.26 28.51 4.18
N ARG A 220 -14.87 27.80 3.22
CA ARG A 220 -15.47 26.48 3.47
C ARG A 220 -14.41 25.43 3.82
N CYS A 221 -13.26 25.45 3.16
CA CYS A 221 -12.13 24.58 3.50
C CYS A 221 -11.57 24.89 4.89
N ASP A 222 -11.43 26.18 5.24
CA ASP A 222 -10.98 26.62 6.56
C ASP A 222 -11.94 26.12 7.67
N ALA A 223 -13.25 26.31 7.47
CA ALA A 223 -14.28 25.84 8.39
C ALA A 223 -14.33 24.31 8.52
N ALA A 224 -14.11 23.60 7.42
CA ALA A 224 -14.03 22.14 7.39
C ALA A 224 -12.67 21.60 7.90
N GLN A 225 -11.69 22.46 8.18
CA GLN A 225 -10.33 22.08 8.56
C GLN A 225 -9.68 21.14 7.54
N VAL A 226 -9.89 21.42 6.24
CA VAL A 226 -9.24 20.68 5.15
C VAL A 226 -7.85 21.27 4.89
N ALA A 227 -6.83 20.43 4.91
CA ALA A 227 -5.43 20.82 4.72
C ALA A 227 -4.81 20.10 3.50
N ALA A 228 -3.51 20.28 3.29
CA ALA A 228 -2.76 19.46 2.34
C ALA A 228 -2.56 18.02 2.88
N PRO A 229 -2.45 17.00 2.02
CA PRO A 229 -2.60 17.03 0.56
C PRO A 229 -4.07 17.08 0.13
N SER A 230 -4.38 17.98 -0.79
CA SER A 230 -5.70 18.10 -1.43
C SER A 230 -5.55 18.51 -2.89
N ILE A 231 -6.52 18.09 -3.71
CA ILE A 231 -6.68 18.53 -5.09
C ILE A 231 -7.88 19.46 -5.18
N VAL A 232 -7.70 20.59 -5.86
CA VAL A 232 -8.76 21.57 -6.10
C VAL A 232 -9.19 21.45 -7.56
N ILE A 233 -10.47 21.20 -7.81
CA ILE A 233 -11.06 21.04 -9.13
C ILE A 233 -12.03 22.21 -9.33
N ILE A 234 -11.78 23.06 -10.32
CA ILE A 234 -12.57 24.26 -10.62
C ILE A 234 -13.19 24.08 -12.00
N GLY A 235 -14.51 24.25 -12.09
CA GLY A 235 -15.22 24.21 -13.37
C GLY A 235 -16.59 23.55 -13.29
N PRO A 236 -17.28 23.41 -14.43
CA PRO A 236 -18.68 22.96 -14.47
C PRO A 236 -18.88 21.51 -14.02
N VAL A 237 -17.81 20.71 -13.97
CA VAL A 237 -17.84 19.31 -13.49
C VAL A 237 -17.58 19.18 -11.99
N ALA A 238 -17.24 20.26 -11.29
CA ALA A 238 -16.84 20.25 -9.88
C ALA A 238 -18.04 20.23 -8.91
N GLN A 239 -19.13 19.60 -9.32
CA GLN A 239 -20.28 19.28 -8.50
C GLN A 239 -20.44 17.76 -8.54
N SER A 240 -20.29 17.13 -7.38
CA SER A 240 -20.43 15.70 -7.21
C SER A 240 -21.88 15.29 -7.36
N ASP A 241 -22.08 14.17 -8.05
CA ASP A 241 -23.34 13.46 -8.03
C ASP A 241 -23.30 12.45 -6.87
N PRO A 242 -24.19 12.54 -5.87
CA PRO A 242 -24.27 11.55 -4.80
C PRO A 242 -24.39 10.11 -5.32
N ALA A 243 -25.02 9.90 -6.49
CA ALA A 243 -25.11 8.58 -7.13
C ALA A 243 -23.76 8.09 -7.69
N ALA A 244 -22.86 9.01 -8.04
CA ALA A 244 -21.51 8.70 -8.51
C ALA A 244 -20.49 8.54 -7.35
N ASN A 245 -20.87 8.84 -6.10
CA ASN A 245 -19.99 8.71 -4.93
C ASN A 245 -19.89 7.25 -4.45
N TRP A 246 -19.35 6.38 -5.31
CA TRP A 246 -19.19 4.95 -5.02
C TRP A 246 -18.16 4.68 -3.90
N PHE A 247 -17.15 5.55 -3.76
CA PHE A 247 -16.02 5.31 -2.86
C PHE A 247 -16.35 5.60 -1.40
N MET A 248 -16.93 6.77 -1.10
CA MET A 248 -17.25 7.14 0.29
C MET A 248 -18.49 6.40 0.83
N ASN A 249 -19.26 5.74 -0.03
CA ASN A 249 -20.42 4.92 0.33
C ASN A 249 -20.07 3.45 0.62
N GLN A 250 -18.78 3.08 0.63
CA GLN A 250 -18.38 1.72 0.96
C GLN A 250 -18.73 1.35 2.43
N PRO A 251 -18.99 0.06 2.73
CA PRO A 251 -19.54 -0.35 4.03
C PRO A 251 -18.74 0.09 5.26
N LEU A 252 -17.40 0.14 5.14
CA LEU A 252 -16.50 0.52 6.23
C LEU A 252 -15.76 1.83 5.97
N PHE A 253 -16.23 2.66 5.04
CA PHE A 253 -15.59 3.93 4.72
C PHE A 253 -15.34 4.79 5.97
N GLY A 254 -14.12 5.30 6.11
CA GLY A 254 -13.70 6.14 7.24
C GLY A 254 -13.59 5.42 8.60
N LYS A 255 -13.81 4.11 8.66
CA LYS A 255 -13.65 3.33 9.90
C LYS A 255 -12.21 2.89 10.07
N ARG A 256 -11.68 3.06 11.28
CA ARG A 256 -10.36 2.58 11.69
C ARG A 256 -10.51 1.25 12.39
N VAL A 257 -9.82 0.22 11.91
CA VAL A 257 -9.95 -1.14 12.43
C VAL A 257 -8.58 -1.66 12.85
N LEU A 258 -8.39 -1.82 14.16
CA LEU A 258 -7.20 -2.45 14.72
C LEU A 258 -7.24 -3.96 14.48
N VAL A 259 -6.17 -4.51 13.89
CA VAL A 259 -6.00 -5.95 13.68
C VAL A 259 -4.83 -6.44 14.53
N THR A 260 -5.05 -7.49 15.31
CA THR A 260 -4.14 -7.95 16.37
C THR A 260 -3.62 -9.38 16.15
N ARG A 261 -3.45 -9.80 14.89
CA ARG A 261 -2.98 -11.14 14.50
C ARG A 261 -1.45 -11.16 14.37
N ASP A 262 -0.90 -12.28 13.90
CA ASP A 262 0.46 -12.34 13.37
C ASP A 262 0.61 -11.46 12.11
N VAL A 263 1.85 -11.18 11.71
CA VAL A 263 2.18 -10.33 10.55
C VAL A 263 1.42 -10.73 9.28
N GLU A 264 1.36 -12.02 8.94
CA GLU A 264 0.70 -12.49 7.72
C GLU A 264 -0.82 -12.40 7.84
N GLY A 265 -1.36 -12.77 9.01
CA GLY A 265 -2.77 -12.63 9.33
C GLY A 265 -3.25 -11.17 9.26
N ASN A 266 -2.47 -10.25 9.82
CA ASN A 266 -2.70 -8.81 9.77
C ASN A 266 -2.74 -8.33 8.32
N ARG A 267 -1.72 -8.66 7.53
CA ARG A 267 -1.62 -8.27 6.12
C ARG A 267 -2.82 -8.75 5.29
N LYS A 268 -3.24 -10.00 5.49
CA LYS A 268 -4.41 -10.56 4.78
C LYS A 268 -5.70 -9.83 5.13
N LEU A 269 -5.96 -9.62 6.43
CA LEU A 269 -7.19 -8.96 6.86
C LEU A 269 -7.19 -7.47 6.50
N ALA A 270 -6.05 -6.79 6.60
CA ALA A 270 -5.89 -5.40 6.20
C ALA A 270 -6.32 -5.17 4.75
N ARG A 271 -5.92 -6.05 3.81
CA ARG A 271 -6.35 -5.96 2.41
C ARG A 271 -7.86 -6.09 2.25
N LEU A 272 -8.50 -7.01 2.98
CA LEU A 272 -9.95 -7.21 2.92
C LEU A 272 -10.70 -5.99 3.47
N LEU A 273 -10.23 -5.43 4.58
CA LEU A 273 -10.80 -4.25 5.22
C LEU A 273 -10.66 -3.00 4.33
N ALA A 274 -9.48 -2.81 3.73
CA ALA A 274 -9.23 -1.70 2.80
C ALA A 274 -10.11 -1.80 1.55
N ALA A 275 -10.36 -3.01 1.03
CA ALA A 275 -11.22 -3.23 -0.13
C ALA A 275 -12.70 -2.83 0.09
N VAL A 276 -13.11 -2.64 1.34
CA VAL A 276 -14.46 -2.16 1.73
C VAL A 276 -14.42 -0.80 2.43
N GLY A 277 -13.31 -0.06 2.28
CA GLY A 277 -13.20 1.36 2.63
C GLY A 277 -12.61 1.66 4.00
N ALA A 278 -12.21 0.64 4.78
CA ALA A 278 -11.65 0.86 6.11
C ALA A 278 -10.17 1.25 6.08
N GLU A 279 -9.71 1.90 7.15
CA GLU A 279 -8.29 2.06 7.49
C GLU A 279 -7.87 0.92 8.44
N PRO A 280 -7.18 -0.12 7.95
CA PRO A 280 -6.63 -1.14 8.81
C PRO A 280 -5.40 -0.61 9.56
N ILE A 281 -5.33 -0.88 10.86
CA ILE A 281 -4.17 -0.61 11.70
C ILE A 281 -3.63 -1.96 12.13
N ALA A 282 -2.50 -2.37 11.55
CA ALA A 282 -1.84 -3.61 11.95
C ALA A 282 -1.14 -3.42 13.30
N PHE A 283 -1.40 -4.34 14.21
CA PHE A 283 -0.69 -4.51 15.47
C PHE A 283 -0.31 -5.97 15.58
N ASP A 284 0.98 -6.27 15.54
CA ASP A 284 1.47 -7.64 15.57
C ASP A 284 1.35 -8.17 17.00
N GLY A 285 0.16 -8.69 17.34
CA GLY A 285 -0.16 -9.17 18.68
C GLY A 285 0.37 -10.58 18.95
N ILE A 286 0.81 -11.29 17.92
CA ILE A 286 1.31 -12.66 18.00
C ILE A 286 2.59 -12.76 17.18
N GLU A 287 3.68 -13.17 17.81
CA GLU A 287 4.90 -13.55 17.12
C GLU A 287 4.90 -15.05 16.84
N VAL A 288 5.19 -15.43 15.59
CA VAL A 288 5.31 -16.84 15.19
C VAL A 288 6.78 -17.18 15.06
N VAL A 289 7.30 -17.90 16.07
CA VAL A 289 8.69 -18.35 16.08
C VAL A 289 8.78 -19.79 15.55
N ASN A 290 9.60 -20.01 14.52
CA ASN A 290 9.85 -21.35 14.03
C ASN A 290 10.82 -22.10 14.96
N LEU A 291 10.34 -23.16 15.61
CA LEU A 291 11.12 -23.99 16.54
C LEU A 291 11.78 -25.20 15.87
N ALA A 292 11.61 -25.41 14.56
CA ALA A 292 12.12 -26.58 13.85
C ALA A 292 13.65 -26.73 13.90
N HIS A 293 14.38 -25.64 14.15
CA HIS A 293 15.83 -25.66 14.31
C HIS A 293 16.30 -26.13 15.68
N ARG A 294 15.42 -26.16 16.70
CA ARG A 294 15.81 -26.62 18.03
C ARG A 294 16.24 -28.09 17.98
N PRO A 295 17.31 -28.50 18.69
CA PRO A 295 17.82 -29.88 18.62
C PRO A 295 16.79 -30.97 18.96
N ASP A 296 15.94 -30.70 19.95
CA ASP A 296 14.87 -31.61 20.38
C ASP A 296 13.77 -31.76 19.34
N VAL A 297 13.28 -30.63 18.79
CA VAL A 297 12.27 -30.64 17.71
C VAL A 297 12.82 -31.30 16.45
N ARG A 298 14.06 -30.99 16.08
CA ARG A 298 14.74 -31.58 14.93
C ARG A 298 14.85 -33.10 15.06
N ARG A 299 15.16 -33.61 16.25
CA ARG A 299 15.17 -35.05 16.52
C ARG A 299 13.78 -35.66 16.30
N ILE A 300 12.75 -35.06 16.87
CA ILE A 300 11.36 -35.50 16.71
C ILE A 300 10.95 -35.55 15.22
N LEU A 301 11.26 -34.51 14.44
CA LEU A 301 10.97 -34.48 12.99
C LEU A 301 11.75 -35.55 12.20
N THR A 302 12.96 -35.89 12.64
CA THR A 302 13.76 -36.98 12.04
C THR A 302 13.18 -38.36 12.38
N GLU A 303 12.48 -38.48 13.49
CA GLU A 303 11.83 -39.71 13.94
C GLU A 303 10.31 -39.72 13.64
N ILE A 304 9.82 -38.80 12.80
CA ILE A 304 8.38 -38.55 12.62
C ILE A 304 7.59 -39.77 12.10
N GLY A 305 8.23 -40.64 11.31
CA GLY A 305 7.63 -41.90 10.84
C GLY A 305 7.54 -42.98 11.91
N SER A 306 8.07 -42.76 13.11
CA SER A 306 7.97 -43.72 14.23
C SER A 306 6.69 -43.55 15.07
N TYR A 307 5.90 -42.50 14.77
CA TYR A 307 4.62 -42.23 15.41
C TYR A 307 3.49 -42.85 14.61
N ASP A 308 2.48 -43.37 15.29
CA ASP A 308 1.26 -43.85 14.66
C ASP A 308 0.37 -42.68 14.23
N TRP A 309 0.37 -41.60 15.01
CA TRP A 309 -0.40 -40.39 14.73
C TRP A 309 0.47 -39.14 14.81
N VAL A 310 0.33 -38.25 13.82
CA VAL A 310 0.87 -36.89 13.87
C VAL A 310 -0.27 -35.89 13.79
N ILE A 311 -0.37 -35.04 14.82
CA ILE A 311 -1.49 -34.13 15.02
C ILE A 311 -1.02 -32.68 14.89
N PHE A 312 -1.65 -31.92 14.01
CA PHE A 312 -1.36 -30.49 13.82
C PHE A 312 -2.48 -29.61 14.35
N THR A 313 -2.14 -28.71 15.28
CA THR A 313 -3.12 -27.75 15.84
C THR A 313 -3.12 -26.38 15.12
N SER A 314 -2.25 -26.17 14.14
CA SER A 314 -2.23 -24.92 13.37
C SER A 314 -1.56 -25.06 12.01
N ALA A 315 -1.98 -24.24 11.04
CA ALA A 315 -1.32 -24.13 9.74
C ALA A 315 0.14 -23.63 9.85
N ASN A 316 0.46 -22.85 10.89
CA ASN A 316 1.83 -22.41 11.17
C ASN A 316 2.70 -23.59 11.60
N GLY A 317 2.18 -24.47 12.47
CA GLY A 317 2.86 -25.70 12.88
C GLY A 317 3.13 -26.64 11.70
N VAL A 318 2.20 -26.74 10.74
CA VAL A 318 2.41 -27.48 9.48
C VAL A 318 3.59 -26.88 8.71
N SER A 319 3.57 -25.57 8.45
CA SER A 319 4.61 -24.90 7.66
C SER A 319 6.00 -25.06 8.32
N ALA A 320 6.08 -24.87 9.64
CA ALA A 320 7.31 -25.04 10.41
C ALA A 320 7.86 -26.48 10.37
N ALA A 321 6.99 -27.49 10.51
CA ALA A 321 7.40 -28.89 10.45
C ALA A 321 7.95 -29.27 9.06
N PHE A 322 7.30 -28.82 7.98
CA PHE A 322 7.75 -29.09 6.61
C PHE A 322 9.02 -28.32 6.24
N GLU A 323 9.19 -27.09 6.71
CA GLU A 323 10.45 -26.35 6.58
C GLU A 323 11.59 -27.08 7.31
N GLY A 324 11.32 -27.59 8.51
CA GLY A 324 12.22 -28.45 9.25
C GLY A 324 12.64 -29.68 8.45
N LEU A 325 11.67 -30.48 7.99
CA LEU A 325 11.91 -31.68 7.18
C LEU A 325 12.75 -31.38 5.94
N ALA A 326 12.43 -30.30 5.22
CA ALA A 326 13.18 -29.88 4.03
C ALA A 326 14.65 -29.54 4.37
N GLY A 327 14.91 -28.94 5.54
CA GLY A 327 16.25 -28.62 6.04
C GLY A 327 17.18 -29.82 6.22
N PHE A 328 16.67 -31.06 6.22
CA PHE A 328 17.46 -32.28 6.22
C PHE A 328 17.09 -33.24 5.08
N GLY A 329 16.52 -32.70 3.99
CA GLY A 329 16.28 -33.43 2.74
C GLY A 329 15.11 -34.42 2.80
N ARG A 330 14.15 -34.22 3.70
CA ARG A 330 12.93 -35.02 3.81
C ARG A 330 11.71 -34.24 3.32
N ASP A 331 10.67 -34.97 2.97
CA ASP A 331 9.40 -34.44 2.48
C ASP A 331 8.21 -35.22 3.08
N ALA A 332 7.03 -35.07 2.48
CA ALA A 332 5.79 -35.72 2.89
C ALA A 332 5.89 -37.25 3.04
N ARG A 333 6.83 -37.93 2.35
CA ARG A 333 7.05 -39.37 2.51
C ARG A 333 7.49 -39.76 3.91
N ALA A 334 8.00 -38.81 4.70
CA ALA A 334 8.35 -39.02 6.10
C ALA A 334 7.14 -39.42 6.97
N PHE A 335 5.91 -39.12 6.53
CA PHE A 335 4.66 -39.47 7.20
C PHE A 335 4.06 -40.80 6.73
N SER A 336 4.74 -41.55 5.85
CA SER A 336 4.16 -42.74 5.17
C SER A 336 3.62 -43.84 6.09
N SER A 337 4.10 -43.91 7.33
CA SER A 337 3.67 -44.86 8.37
C SER A 337 2.73 -44.27 9.42
N ALA A 338 2.44 -42.97 9.36
CA ALA A 338 1.63 -42.26 10.34
C ALA A 338 0.30 -41.80 9.75
N GLN A 339 -0.78 -41.90 10.53
CA GLN A 339 -2.02 -41.18 10.27
C GLN A 339 -1.84 -39.70 10.66
N VAL A 340 -2.49 -38.79 9.94
CA VAL A 340 -2.37 -37.35 10.15
C VAL A 340 -3.72 -36.76 10.54
N ALA A 341 -3.78 -36.17 11.74
CA ALA A 341 -4.93 -35.40 12.20
C ALA A 341 -4.65 -33.90 12.17
N CYS A 342 -5.68 -33.07 12.01
CA CYS A 342 -5.53 -31.62 12.17
C CYS A 342 -6.78 -30.93 12.69
N ILE A 343 -6.60 -29.78 13.37
CA ILE A 343 -7.66 -29.15 14.17
C ILE A 343 -8.79 -28.52 13.35
N GLY A 344 -8.57 -28.24 12.07
CA GLY A 344 -9.59 -27.58 11.27
C GLY A 344 -9.18 -27.30 9.84
N ALA A 345 -10.14 -26.74 9.09
CA ALA A 345 -10.08 -26.63 7.64
C ALA A 345 -8.84 -25.87 7.11
N GLN A 346 -8.39 -24.80 7.78
CA GLN A 346 -7.19 -24.06 7.36
C GLN A 346 -5.90 -24.90 7.51
N THR A 347 -5.80 -25.68 8.57
CA THR A 347 -4.66 -26.59 8.80
C THR A 347 -4.66 -27.72 7.76
N ALA A 348 -5.84 -28.29 7.47
CA ALA A 348 -6.00 -29.28 6.39
C ALA A 348 -5.61 -28.72 5.02
N GLN A 349 -6.04 -27.49 4.69
CA GLN A 349 -5.68 -26.83 3.44
C GLN A 349 -4.16 -26.62 3.35
N ARG A 350 -3.50 -26.26 4.45
CA ARG A 350 -2.03 -26.13 4.49
C ARG A 350 -1.33 -27.47 4.29
N LEU A 351 -1.79 -28.55 4.91
CA LEU A 351 -1.26 -29.91 4.70
C LEU A 351 -1.34 -30.34 3.23
N ARG A 352 -2.45 -30.03 2.55
CA ARG A 352 -2.62 -30.36 1.12
C ARG A 352 -1.59 -29.68 0.22
N LEU A 353 -1.12 -28.47 0.56
CA LEU A 353 -0.04 -27.80 -0.19
C LEU A 353 1.28 -28.57 -0.15
N TYR A 354 1.47 -29.42 0.86
CA TYR A 354 2.61 -30.32 0.98
C TYR A 354 2.30 -31.76 0.56
N GLY A 355 1.14 -32.02 -0.04
CA GLY A 355 0.76 -33.35 -0.52
C GLY A 355 0.20 -34.30 0.56
N ILE A 356 -0.14 -33.81 1.75
CA ILE A 356 -0.79 -34.60 2.80
C ILE A 356 -2.30 -34.31 2.82
N THR A 357 -3.11 -35.37 2.75
CA THR A 357 -4.53 -35.32 3.09
C THR A 357 -4.68 -35.80 4.53
N ALA A 358 -5.30 -35.00 5.39
CA ALA A 358 -5.53 -35.41 6.78
C ALA A 358 -6.53 -36.56 6.84
N ASP A 359 -6.20 -37.60 7.60
CA ASP A 359 -7.05 -38.76 7.89
C ASP A 359 -8.17 -38.39 8.88
N PHE A 360 -7.94 -37.36 9.70
CA PHE A 360 -8.90 -36.90 10.69
C PHE A 360 -8.97 -35.38 10.82
N ILE A 361 -10.19 -34.85 10.87
CA ILE A 361 -10.51 -33.45 11.17
C ILE A 361 -11.76 -33.46 12.05
N PRO A 362 -11.74 -32.86 13.25
CA PRO A 362 -12.90 -32.85 14.13
C PRO A 362 -14.03 -31.97 13.58
N SER A 363 -15.26 -32.26 14.03
CA SER A 363 -16.46 -31.50 13.70
C SER A 363 -16.43 -30.07 14.25
N ALA A 364 -15.89 -29.90 15.46
CA ALA A 364 -15.59 -28.62 16.05
C ALA A 364 -14.07 -28.38 16.09
N PHE A 365 -13.63 -27.18 15.69
CA PHE A 365 -12.19 -26.86 15.56
C PHE A 365 -11.52 -26.54 16.90
N THR A 366 -11.61 -27.45 17.86
CA THR A 366 -11.02 -27.34 19.19
C THR A 366 -10.19 -28.58 19.53
N SER A 367 -9.19 -28.43 20.41
CA SER A 367 -8.37 -29.56 20.86
C SER A 367 -9.19 -30.58 21.65
N ALA A 368 -10.24 -30.15 22.35
CA ALA A 368 -11.14 -31.02 23.09
C ALA A 368 -11.95 -31.91 22.14
N ALA A 369 -12.62 -31.31 21.15
CA ALA A 369 -13.36 -32.07 20.15
C ALA A 369 -12.45 -33.00 19.34
N MET A 370 -11.25 -32.53 18.99
CA MET A 370 -10.22 -33.39 18.38
C MET A 370 -9.92 -34.63 19.22
N ALA A 371 -9.70 -34.48 20.53
CA ALA A 371 -9.40 -35.60 21.39
C ALA A 371 -10.61 -36.55 21.52
N GLU A 372 -11.79 -36.02 21.80
CA GLU A 372 -13.03 -36.79 22.01
C GLU A 372 -13.48 -37.56 20.77
N GLU A 373 -13.42 -36.93 19.60
CA GLU A 373 -13.86 -37.55 18.36
C GLU A 373 -12.81 -38.51 17.81
N LEU A 374 -11.50 -38.24 18.00
CA LEU A 374 -10.44 -39.14 17.54
C LEU A 374 -10.47 -40.49 18.28
N ILE A 375 -10.73 -40.50 19.59
CA ILE A 375 -10.88 -41.75 20.37
C ILE A 375 -12.15 -42.53 20.01
N GLN A 376 -13.15 -41.88 19.43
CA GLN A 376 -14.35 -42.55 18.93
C GLN A 376 -14.11 -43.21 17.57
N GLN A 377 -13.23 -42.62 16.76
CA GLN A 377 -12.89 -43.14 15.45
C GLN A 377 -11.85 -44.27 15.51
N ASP A 378 -10.85 -44.16 16.37
CA ASP A 378 -9.73 -45.09 16.41
C ASP A 378 -9.30 -45.42 17.84
N SER A 379 -8.86 -46.66 18.08
CA SER A 379 -8.32 -47.04 19.38
C SER A 379 -6.89 -46.51 19.52
N LEU A 380 -6.68 -45.63 20.51
CA LEU A 380 -5.38 -45.01 20.76
C LEU A 380 -4.52 -45.79 21.78
N ASP A 381 -5.00 -46.94 22.27
CA ASP A 381 -4.28 -47.73 23.26
C ASP A 381 -2.93 -48.23 22.71
N GLY A 382 -1.85 -47.88 23.40
CA GLY A 382 -0.48 -48.25 23.02
C GLY A 382 0.09 -47.49 21.81
N LYS A 383 -0.66 -46.54 21.24
CA LYS A 383 -0.24 -45.75 20.07
C LYS A 383 0.72 -44.62 20.45
N LYS A 384 1.73 -44.37 19.62
CA LYS A 384 2.63 -43.22 19.75
C LYS A 384 2.04 -42.02 19.02
N ILE A 385 1.69 -40.99 19.77
CA ILE A 385 1.07 -39.78 19.22
C ILE A 385 2.03 -38.60 19.33
N LEU A 386 2.29 -37.94 18.21
CA LEU A 386 3.02 -36.68 18.16
C LEU A 386 2.02 -35.52 18.04
N LEU A 387 1.97 -34.65 19.04
CA LEU A 387 1.17 -33.42 19.02
C LEU A 387 2.06 -32.21 18.70
N LEU A 388 1.88 -31.63 17.52
CA LEU A 388 2.57 -30.41 17.09
C LEU A 388 1.68 -29.19 17.36
N ARG A 389 2.01 -28.46 18.41
CA ARG A 389 1.29 -27.27 18.90
C ARG A 389 2.21 -26.10 19.20
N SER A 390 1.65 -24.90 19.28
CA SER A 390 2.33 -23.75 19.87
C SER A 390 2.36 -23.84 21.40
N GLU A 391 3.29 -23.10 22.00
CA GLU A 391 3.47 -23.01 23.45
C GLU A 391 2.31 -22.26 24.14
N ILE A 392 1.68 -21.32 23.42
CA ILE A 392 0.59 -20.46 23.92
C ILE A 392 -0.80 -21.14 23.79
N ALA A 393 -0.90 -22.24 23.01
CA ALA A 393 -2.18 -22.90 22.70
C ALA A 393 -2.80 -23.64 23.87
#